data_AF-A0A2U9AXU7-F1
#
_entry.id   AF-A0A2U9AXU7-F1
#
_cell.length_a   1.000
_cell.length_b   1.000
_cell.length_c   1.000
_cell.angle_alpha   90.00
_cell.angle_beta   90.00
_cell.angle_gamma   90.00
#
_symmetry.space_group_name_H-M   'P 1'
#
loop_
_entity.id
_entity.type
_entity.pdbx_description
1 polymer ?
#
loop_
_entity_poly.entity_id
_entity_poly.type
_entity_poly.pdbx_seq_one_letter_code
_entity_poly.pdbx_strand_id
1 'polypeptide(L)'
;MEVLSGPSRRLFLVWTLVIQLVLYGSVVFTAEGIKSCKLLYDSKSDWKVLSRLEPLANKNFTVETMEQGESYTYVFQLCGDAGGVPGAGVVQVDKGTEKKTTVIGVYNATQAIGANDWVMLIYRNGDAYNAHCSKEKRKAFVMISCNRKVDMGQLEVLSEEREREQDCFYLFKLDSSAVCPDVQSKLSTGSILLIMCWVLSSGCLPHWRFPLPAADCRSQRYGAVPQLRLLGGSWQPDSGWV
;
A
#
# COMPACT_ATOMS: atom_id res chain seq x y z
N MET A 1 -17.77 -62.82 -0.10
CA MET A 1 -17.33 -61.79 -1.06
C MET A 1 -18.37 -60.68 -0.99
N GLU A 2 -18.17 -59.74 -0.07
CA GLU A 2 -17.49 -58.44 -0.26
C GLU A 2 -18.58 -57.35 -0.37
N VAL A 3 -18.98 -56.85 0.79
CA VAL A 3 -19.86 -55.67 0.93
C VAL A 3 -18.96 -54.45 0.73
N LEU A 4 -19.08 -53.80 -0.43
CA LEU A 4 -18.35 -52.57 -0.75
C LEU A 4 -18.82 -51.43 0.18
N SER A 5 -18.03 -51.18 1.21
CA SER A 5 -18.12 -50.02 2.08
C SER A 5 -17.80 -48.73 1.32
N GLY A 6 -18.81 -47.87 1.14
CA GLY A 6 -18.67 -46.57 0.49
C GLY A 6 -17.83 -45.56 1.30
N PRO A 7 -17.17 -44.59 0.66
CA PRO A 7 -16.27 -43.67 1.34
C PRO A 7 -17.04 -42.74 2.29
N SER A 8 -16.50 -42.63 3.50
CA SER A 8 -17.07 -41.93 4.66
C SER A 8 -17.44 -40.47 4.36
N ARG A 9 -18.76 -40.19 4.30
CA ARG A 9 -19.38 -38.86 4.26
C ARG A 9 -18.87 -37.90 5.35
N ARG A 10 -18.31 -38.44 6.44
CA ARG A 10 -17.70 -37.66 7.52
C ARG A 10 -16.36 -37.03 7.13
N LEU A 11 -15.58 -37.68 6.27
CA LEU A 11 -14.25 -37.20 5.86
C LEU A 11 -14.35 -35.95 4.97
N PHE A 12 -15.36 -35.90 4.08
CA PHE A 12 -15.65 -34.76 3.21
C PHE A 12 -16.15 -33.53 3.98
N LEU A 13 -16.97 -33.73 5.02
CA LEU A 13 -17.47 -32.64 5.87
C LEU A 13 -16.34 -32.03 6.71
N VAL A 14 -15.41 -32.85 7.18
CA VAL A 14 -14.23 -32.36 7.91
C VAL A 14 -13.30 -31.56 6.99
N TRP A 15 -13.07 -32.03 5.76
CA TRP A 15 -12.23 -31.30 4.79
C TRP A 15 -12.84 -29.97 4.36
N THR A 16 -14.15 -29.89 4.17
CA THR A 16 -14.84 -28.63 3.84
C THR A 16 -14.85 -27.64 5.01
N LEU A 17 -14.99 -28.13 6.26
CA LEU A 17 -14.84 -27.31 7.46
C LEU A 17 -13.40 -26.78 7.64
N VAL A 18 -12.38 -27.59 7.33
CA VAL A 18 -10.97 -27.16 7.37
C VAL A 18 -10.69 -26.11 6.30
N ILE A 19 -11.16 -26.31 5.07
CA ILE A 19 -11.00 -25.31 3.99
C ILE A 19 -11.74 -24.01 4.34
N GLN A 20 -12.95 -24.10 4.90
CA GLN A 20 -13.67 -22.93 5.41
C GLN A 20 -12.91 -22.21 6.53
N LEU A 21 -12.33 -22.93 7.49
CA LEU A 21 -11.50 -22.36 8.56
C LEU A 21 -10.22 -21.71 8.04
N VAL A 22 -9.62 -22.24 6.97
CA VAL A 22 -8.44 -21.65 6.32
C VAL A 22 -8.80 -20.40 5.50
N LEU A 23 -9.99 -20.36 4.89
CA LEU A 23 -10.49 -19.18 4.15
C LEU A 23 -11.10 -18.10 5.06
N TYR A 24 -11.66 -18.48 6.22
CA TYR A 24 -12.15 -17.59 7.28
C TYR A 24 -11.09 -17.24 8.32
N GLY A 25 -9.87 -17.80 8.20
CA GLY A 25 -8.68 -17.35 8.91
C GLY A 25 -8.27 -15.98 8.37
N SER A 26 -9.13 -14.99 8.61
CA SER A 26 -8.90 -13.58 8.33
C SER A 26 -7.50 -13.22 8.79
N VAL A 27 -6.73 -12.63 7.89
CA VAL A 27 -5.51 -11.90 8.24
C VAL A 27 -5.91 -10.89 9.32
N VAL A 28 -5.60 -11.20 10.57
CA VAL A 28 -5.65 -10.23 11.66
C VAL A 28 -4.45 -9.31 11.42
N PHE A 29 -4.66 -8.22 10.69
CA PHE A 29 -3.75 -7.08 10.77
C PHE A 29 -3.91 -6.55 12.19
N THR A 30 -2.93 -6.85 13.05
CA THR A 30 -2.84 -6.17 14.33
C THR A 30 -2.47 -4.73 14.03
N ALA A 31 -3.35 -3.80 14.43
CA ALA A 31 -3.12 -2.35 14.39
C ALA A 31 -2.01 -1.88 15.33
N GLU A 32 -0.94 -2.65 15.46
CA GLU A 32 0.22 -2.33 16.29
C GLU A 32 1.07 -1.23 15.67
N GLY A 33 1.09 -1.13 14.34
CA GLY A 33 1.98 -0.22 13.63
C GLY A 33 1.76 1.27 13.95
N ILE A 34 0.52 1.70 14.17
CA ILE A 34 0.20 3.12 14.40
C ILE A 34 0.03 3.49 15.88
N LYS A 35 0.12 2.54 16.81
CA LYS A 35 -0.05 2.79 18.27
C LYS A 35 1.01 3.73 18.85
N SER A 36 2.18 3.79 18.21
CA SER A 36 3.28 4.68 18.61
C SER A 36 2.95 6.15 18.34
N CYS A 37 2.10 6.45 17.36
CA CYS A 37 1.68 7.82 17.10
C CYS A 37 0.78 8.34 18.23
N LYS A 38 1.02 9.59 18.63
CA LYS A 38 0.09 10.35 19.48
C LYS A 38 -0.45 11.53 18.71
N LEU A 39 -1.77 11.66 18.70
CA LEU A 39 -2.42 12.82 18.14
C LEU A 39 -2.16 14.04 19.03
N LEU A 40 -1.95 15.20 18.39
CA LEU A 40 -1.82 16.47 19.10
C LEU A 40 -3.12 16.84 19.82
N TYR A 41 -4.26 16.53 19.20
CA TYR A 41 -5.59 16.68 19.76
C TYR A 41 -6.32 15.34 19.65
N ASP A 42 -6.96 14.90 20.72
CA ASP A 42 -7.68 13.63 20.71
C ASP A 42 -8.96 13.75 19.86
N SER A 43 -8.84 13.32 18.61
CA SER A 43 -9.86 13.49 17.58
C SER A 43 -10.16 12.13 16.93
N LYS A 44 -11.42 11.70 17.03
CA LYS A 44 -11.88 10.45 16.42
C LYS A 44 -11.76 10.48 14.89
N SER A 45 -11.93 11.64 14.26
CA SER A 45 -11.77 11.76 12.80
C SER A 45 -10.32 11.57 12.38
N ASP A 46 -9.37 12.13 13.13
CA ASP A 46 -7.94 12.02 12.84
C ASP A 46 -7.48 10.58 13.03
N TRP A 47 -7.92 9.90 14.09
CA TRP A 47 -7.65 8.47 14.29
C TRP A 47 -8.19 7.61 13.15
N LYS A 48 -9.40 7.89 12.66
CA LYS A 48 -9.98 7.18 11.51
C LYS A 48 -9.18 7.40 10.21
N VAL A 49 -8.61 8.58 10.03
CA VAL A 49 -7.72 8.86 8.89
C VAL A 49 -6.40 8.13 9.07
N LEU A 50 -5.80 8.19 10.26
CA LEU A 50 -4.53 7.55 10.59
C LEU A 50 -4.60 6.01 10.47
N SER A 51 -5.72 5.39 10.87
CA SER A 51 -5.91 3.93 10.75
C SER A 51 -5.87 3.42 9.31
N ARG A 52 -6.19 4.27 8.32
CA ARG A 52 -6.06 3.90 6.90
C ARG A 52 -4.60 3.80 6.45
N LEU A 53 -3.68 4.45 7.17
CA LEU A 53 -2.26 4.44 6.87
C LEU A 53 -1.52 3.26 7.51
N GLU A 54 -2.21 2.40 8.26
CA GLU A 54 -1.63 1.24 8.93
C GLU A 54 -0.73 0.36 8.02
N PRO A 55 -1.05 0.12 6.73
CA PRO A 55 -0.17 -0.65 5.83
C PRO A 55 1.19 0.01 5.55
N LEU A 56 1.34 1.30 5.84
CA LEU A 56 2.57 2.09 5.69
C LEU A 56 3.36 2.21 7.01
N ALA A 57 2.80 1.74 8.12
CA ALA A 57 3.40 1.91 9.44
C ALA A 57 4.75 1.17 9.54
N ASN A 58 5.68 1.78 10.28
CA ASN A 58 7.04 1.27 10.50
C ASN A 58 7.91 1.07 9.24
N LYS A 59 7.47 1.54 8.07
CA LYS A 59 8.26 1.50 6.84
C LYS A 59 9.05 2.77 6.67
N ASN A 60 10.29 2.63 6.20
CA ASN A 60 11.21 3.75 6.00
C ASN A 60 11.11 4.25 4.58
N PHE A 61 10.89 5.56 4.44
CA PHE A 61 10.88 6.27 3.17
C PHE A 61 12.01 7.28 3.17
N THR A 62 12.88 7.21 2.17
CA THR A 62 14.09 8.05 2.11
C THR A 62 14.18 8.77 0.79
N VAL A 63 14.58 10.03 0.82
CA VAL A 63 14.89 10.83 -0.37
C VAL A 63 16.14 11.65 -0.14
N GLU A 64 16.98 11.69 -1.15
CA GLU A 64 18.20 12.49 -1.15
C GLU A 64 18.00 13.69 -2.06
N THR A 65 18.38 14.87 -1.57
CA THR A 65 18.37 16.12 -2.33
C THR A 65 19.74 16.76 -2.25
N MET A 66 20.07 17.56 -3.25
CA MET A 66 21.23 18.45 -3.22
C MET A 66 20.72 19.89 -3.28
N GLU A 67 21.01 20.67 -2.24
CA GLU A 67 20.71 22.11 -2.20
C GLU A 67 22.01 22.88 -2.03
N GLN A 68 22.27 23.84 -2.92
CA GLN A 68 23.39 24.79 -2.78
C GLN A 68 24.78 24.14 -2.58
N GLY A 69 24.97 22.90 -3.05
CA GLY A 69 26.23 22.15 -2.90
C GLY A 69 26.28 21.23 -1.68
N GLU A 70 25.27 21.27 -0.81
CA GLU A 70 25.10 20.39 0.34
C GLU A 70 24.12 19.26 0.00
N SER A 71 24.39 18.06 0.48
CA SER A 71 23.53 16.90 0.25
C SER A 71 22.79 16.54 1.52
N TYR A 72 21.46 16.52 1.41
CA TYR A 72 20.56 16.22 2.51
C TYR A 72 19.80 14.93 2.23
N THR A 73 19.67 14.10 3.27
CA THR A 73 18.81 12.92 3.25
C THR A 73 17.62 13.15 4.15
N TYR A 74 16.42 13.12 3.59
CA TYR A 74 15.19 13.14 4.36
C TYR A 74 14.72 11.71 4.59
N VAL A 75 14.35 11.40 5.82
CA VAL A 75 13.82 10.10 6.22
C VAL A 75 12.47 10.32 6.87
N PHE A 76 11.44 9.68 6.33
CA PHE A 76 10.09 9.62 6.89
C PHE A 76 9.79 8.19 7.33
N GLN A 77 9.21 8.04 8.52
CA GLN A 77 8.66 6.79 9.00
C GLN A 77 7.31 7.07 9.65
N LEU A 78 6.27 6.34 9.22
CA LEU A 78 4.95 6.46 9.81
C LEU A 78 4.93 5.77 11.18
N CYS A 79 4.68 6.56 12.24
CA CYS A 79 4.61 6.10 13.63
C CYS A 79 5.82 5.28 14.09
N GLY A 80 7.02 5.59 13.58
CA GLY A 80 8.27 4.92 13.94
C GLY A 80 9.44 5.89 14.00
N ASP A 81 10.57 5.42 14.53
CA ASP A 81 11.76 6.23 14.79
C ASP A 81 12.58 6.48 13.51
N ALA A 82 12.18 7.52 12.77
CA ALA A 82 12.79 7.90 11.50
C ALA A 82 14.29 8.17 11.67
N GLY A 83 15.10 7.54 10.82
CA GLY A 83 16.56 7.63 10.89
C GLY A 83 17.16 7.06 12.18
N GLY A 84 16.40 6.27 12.95
CA GLY A 84 16.82 5.74 14.25
C GLY A 84 16.73 6.74 15.39
N VAL A 85 16.09 7.91 15.19
CA VAL A 85 15.90 8.92 16.24
C VAL A 85 14.60 8.65 16.99
N PRO A 86 14.65 8.35 18.31
CA PRO A 86 13.46 8.06 19.09
C PRO A 86 12.43 9.20 19.07
N GLY A 87 11.19 8.90 18.71
CA GLY A 87 10.10 9.89 18.69
C GLY A 87 9.99 10.72 17.41
N ALA A 88 10.97 10.65 16.51
CA ALA A 88 11.00 11.44 15.29
C ALA A 88 10.24 10.73 14.17
N GLY A 89 9.26 11.41 13.56
CA GLY A 89 8.53 10.87 12.41
C GLY A 89 9.13 11.30 11.06
N VAL A 90 9.80 12.46 11.04
CA VAL A 90 10.58 12.94 9.89
C VAL A 90 11.88 13.57 10.39
N VAL A 91 13.00 13.18 9.78
CA VAL A 91 14.33 13.75 10.05
C VAL A 91 15.02 14.16 8.75
N GLN A 92 15.92 15.13 8.87
CA GLN A 92 16.90 15.52 7.85
C GLN A 92 18.29 15.17 8.37
N VAL A 93 19.06 14.48 7.54
CA VAL A 93 20.45 14.09 7.83
C VAL A 93 21.36 14.78 6.82
N ASP A 94 22.27 15.59 7.32
CA ASP A 94 23.34 16.19 6.53
C ASP A 94 24.38 15.12 6.16
N LYS A 95 24.74 15.02 4.87
CA LYS A 95 25.80 14.12 4.37
C LYS A 95 27.19 14.75 4.39
N GLY A 96 27.35 15.95 4.93
CA GLY A 96 28.62 16.61 5.15
C GLY A 96 29.57 15.86 6.08
N THR A 97 30.72 16.49 6.38
CA THR A 97 31.80 15.88 7.16
C THR A 97 31.39 15.54 8.60
N GLU A 98 30.41 16.27 9.13
CA GLU A 98 29.78 16.02 10.42
C GLU A 98 28.31 15.68 10.19
N LYS A 99 27.93 14.41 10.42
CA LYS A 99 26.55 13.93 10.21
C LYS A 99 25.62 14.54 11.25
N LYS A 100 25.08 15.72 10.95
CA LYS A 100 24.08 16.38 11.79
C LYS A 100 22.69 15.88 11.42
N THR A 101 21.96 15.41 12.42
CA THR A 101 20.54 15.03 12.27
C THR A 101 19.67 16.13 12.86
N THR A 102 18.71 16.61 12.08
CA THR A 102 17.71 17.61 12.49
C THR A 102 16.34 16.95 12.46
N VAL A 103 15.59 17.03 13.56
CA VAL A 103 14.22 16.54 13.64
C VAL A 103 13.29 17.57 13.03
N ILE A 104 12.55 17.17 11.98
CA ILE A 104 11.58 18.07 11.33
C ILE A 104 10.22 17.99 12.02
N GLY A 105 9.81 16.79 12.46
CA GLY A 105 8.55 16.60 13.17
C GLY A 105 8.52 15.29 13.94
N VAL A 106 7.81 15.30 15.08
CA VAL A 106 7.67 14.13 15.96
C VAL A 106 6.30 13.46 15.78
N TYR A 107 6.28 12.13 15.81
CA TYR A 107 5.01 11.36 15.72
C TYR A 107 4.19 11.41 17.02
N ASN A 108 4.70 12.05 18.07
CA ASN A 108 3.98 12.34 19.31
C ASN A 108 3.11 13.61 19.25
N ALA A 109 3.19 14.37 18.16
CA ALA A 109 2.42 15.59 17.92
C ALA A 109 1.80 15.54 16.52
N THR A 110 1.02 14.48 16.29
CA THR A 110 0.46 14.13 14.98
C THR A 110 -0.92 14.75 14.77
N GLN A 111 -1.18 15.23 13.57
CA GLN A 111 -2.52 15.56 13.10
C GLN A 111 -2.74 14.88 11.75
N ALA A 112 -3.94 14.32 11.53
CA ALA A 112 -4.23 13.55 10.33
C ALA A 112 -5.55 14.02 9.73
N ILE A 113 -5.49 14.54 8.51
CA ILE A 113 -6.65 15.06 7.79
C ILE A 113 -6.67 14.39 6.42
N GLY A 114 -7.81 13.93 5.93
CA GLY A 114 -7.84 13.26 4.64
C GLY A 114 -9.24 12.96 4.14
N ALA A 115 -9.30 12.66 2.85
CA ALA A 115 -10.50 12.18 2.15
C ALA A 115 -10.25 10.76 1.63
N ASN A 116 -11.14 10.24 0.78
CA ASN A 116 -11.09 8.84 0.34
C ASN A 116 -9.83 8.48 -0.46
N ASP A 117 -9.19 9.44 -1.12
CA ASP A 117 -8.10 9.25 -2.07
C ASP A 117 -6.80 9.96 -1.68
N TRP A 118 -6.79 10.69 -0.56
CA TRP A 118 -5.58 11.32 -0.03
C TRP A 118 -5.61 11.48 1.48
N VAL A 119 -4.44 11.56 2.08
CA VAL A 119 -4.22 11.86 3.50
C VAL A 119 -3.09 12.87 3.63
N MET A 120 -3.31 13.89 4.44
CA MET A 120 -2.29 14.83 4.89
C MET A 120 -1.96 14.55 6.35
N LEU A 121 -0.74 14.08 6.58
CA LEU A 121 -0.19 13.85 7.89
C LEU A 121 0.66 15.06 8.29
N ILE A 122 0.44 15.59 9.48
CA ILE A 122 1.16 16.75 9.99
C ILE A 122 1.89 16.33 11.26
N TYR A 123 3.21 16.32 11.23
CA TYR A 123 4.04 16.13 12.42
C TYR A 123 4.62 17.47 12.85
N ARG A 124 4.31 17.87 14.07
CA ARG A 124 4.76 19.14 14.66
C ARG A 124 5.89 18.90 15.64
N ASN A 125 6.33 19.98 16.30
CA ASN A 125 7.25 19.96 17.43
C ASN A 125 8.63 19.34 17.11
N GLY A 126 9.15 19.57 15.90
CA GLY A 126 10.55 19.29 15.59
C GLY A 126 11.52 20.27 16.26
N ASP A 127 12.77 20.24 15.81
CA ASP A 127 13.81 21.14 16.27
C ASP A 127 13.50 22.58 15.87
N ALA A 128 13.87 23.54 16.72
CA ALA A 128 13.68 24.95 16.46
C ALA A 128 14.58 25.44 15.31
N TYR A 129 14.08 26.36 14.49
CA TYR A 129 14.92 27.08 13.53
C TYR A 129 15.96 27.93 14.29
N ASN A 130 17.18 28.02 13.74
CA ASN A 130 18.26 28.79 14.40
C ASN A 130 18.11 30.29 14.14
N ALA A 131 18.04 30.67 12.85
CA ALA A 131 18.06 32.06 12.39
C ALA A 131 16.80 32.48 11.61
N HIS A 132 16.00 31.53 11.13
CA HIS A 132 14.82 31.78 10.31
C HIS A 132 13.53 31.55 11.10
N CYS A 133 12.38 31.91 10.50
CA CYS A 133 11.06 31.48 10.96
C CYS A 133 10.75 31.83 12.42
N SER A 134 11.24 32.98 12.90
CA SER A 134 11.08 33.40 14.30
C SER A 134 11.49 32.35 15.34
N LYS A 135 12.43 31.44 14.99
CA LYS A 135 12.87 30.32 15.83
C LYS A 135 11.74 29.35 16.23
N GLU A 136 10.69 29.27 15.42
CA GLU A 136 9.62 28.31 15.67
C GLU A 136 10.12 26.87 15.52
N LYS A 137 9.36 25.93 16.07
CA LYS A 137 9.65 24.50 15.90
C LYS A 137 9.28 24.08 14.49
N ARG A 138 10.16 23.32 13.84
CA ARG A 138 9.88 22.71 12.55
C ARG A 138 8.61 21.85 12.60
N LYS A 139 7.94 21.78 11.44
CA LYS A 139 6.79 20.93 11.19
C LYS A 139 6.87 20.34 9.78
N ALA A 140 6.49 19.07 9.65
CA ALA A 140 6.41 18.35 8.40
C ALA A 140 4.94 18.12 8.00
N PHE A 141 4.64 18.37 6.73
CA PHE A 141 3.41 17.97 6.06
C PHE A 141 3.76 16.84 5.09
N VAL A 142 3.17 15.67 5.26
CA VAL A 142 3.35 14.52 4.38
C VAL A 142 2.03 14.25 3.68
N MET A 143 1.95 14.59 2.40
CA MET A 143 0.79 14.33 1.55
C MET A 143 0.91 12.94 0.93
N ILE A 144 0.02 12.04 1.33
CA ILE A 144 -0.05 10.67 0.84
C ILE A 144 -1.25 10.56 -0.12
N SER A 145 -0.98 10.35 -1.40
CA SER A 145 -1.99 10.31 -2.45
C SER A 145 -2.24 8.88 -2.95
N CYS A 146 -3.49 8.58 -3.32
CA CYS A 146 -3.86 7.28 -3.87
C CYS A 146 -3.23 7.09 -5.25
N ASN A 147 -2.42 6.04 -5.36
CA ASN A 147 -1.93 5.55 -6.64
C ASN A 147 -2.04 4.02 -6.68
N ARG A 148 -3.10 3.51 -7.31
CA ARG A 148 -3.34 2.05 -7.41
C ARG A 148 -2.25 1.27 -8.15
N LYS A 149 -1.38 1.95 -8.91
CA LYS A 149 -0.29 1.31 -9.67
C LYS A 149 0.96 1.11 -8.83
N VAL A 150 1.03 1.74 -7.66
CA VAL A 150 2.24 1.80 -6.83
C VAL A 150 1.86 1.43 -5.41
N ASP A 151 2.34 0.29 -4.94
CA ASP A 151 2.15 -0.11 -3.54
C ASP A 151 2.89 0.88 -2.61
N MET A 152 4.21 0.93 -2.83
CA MET A 152 5.27 1.70 -2.19
C MET A 152 5.84 2.89 -2.98
N GLY A 153 5.27 4.09 -2.97
CA GLY A 153 5.89 5.22 -3.71
C GLY A 153 7.24 5.66 -3.15
N GLN A 154 7.99 6.41 -3.95
CA GLN A 154 9.16 7.13 -3.45
C GLN A 154 8.71 8.41 -2.72
N LEU A 155 9.44 8.77 -1.67
CA LEU A 155 9.23 10.06 -1.00
C LEU A 155 9.77 11.18 -1.89
N GLU A 156 8.99 12.24 -2.06
CA GLU A 156 9.38 13.43 -2.80
C GLU A 156 9.38 14.64 -1.85
N VAL A 157 10.40 15.49 -1.94
CA VAL A 157 10.41 16.80 -1.27
C VAL A 157 9.78 17.80 -2.23
N LEU A 158 8.60 18.32 -1.90
CA LEU A 158 7.92 19.30 -2.74
C LEU A 158 8.37 20.73 -2.46
N SER A 159 8.53 21.09 -1.18
CA SER A 159 8.90 22.45 -0.80
C SER A 159 9.43 22.52 0.63
N GLU A 160 10.40 23.40 0.86
CA GLU A 160 10.82 23.89 2.17
C GLU A 160 10.49 25.39 2.24
N GLU A 161 9.49 25.75 3.03
CA GLU A 161 9.08 27.14 3.25
C GLU A 161 9.82 27.67 4.48
N ARG A 162 11.03 28.20 4.27
CA ARG A 162 11.91 28.75 5.34
C ARG A 162 12.09 30.27 5.30
N GLU A 163 11.60 30.93 4.26
CA GLU A 163 11.78 32.37 4.04
C GLU A 163 10.67 33.22 4.68
N ARG A 164 9.62 32.58 5.18
CA ARG A 164 8.52 33.26 5.87
C ARG A 164 8.95 33.69 7.27
N GLU A 165 8.35 34.76 7.77
CA GLU A 165 8.59 35.21 9.14
C GLU A 165 8.05 34.22 10.18
N GLN A 166 6.95 33.54 9.85
CA GLN A 166 6.23 32.59 10.70
C GLN A 166 5.58 31.49 9.85
N ASP A 167 5.18 30.40 10.50
CA ASP A 167 4.45 29.28 9.91
C ASP A 167 5.21 28.48 8.84
N CYS A 168 6.54 28.45 8.92
CA CYS A 168 7.44 27.65 8.09
C CYS A 168 7.20 26.15 8.17
N PHE A 169 7.42 25.45 7.07
CA PHE A 169 7.15 24.02 6.98
C PHE A 169 7.93 23.29 5.88
N TYR A 170 8.00 21.97 6.02
CA TYR A 170 8.44 21.07 4.98
C TYR A 170 7.25 20.33 4.41
N LEU A 171 7.12 20.30 3.09
CA LEU A 171 6.07 19.58 2.38
C LEU A 171 6.68 18.41 1.61
N PHE A 172 6.21 17.22 1.94
CA PHE A 172 6.58 15.98 1.28
C PHE A 172 5.37 15.38 0.57
N LYS A 173 5.65 14.60 -0.46
CA LYS A 173 4.65 13.80 -1.16
C LYS A 173 5.06 12.33 -1.18
N LEU A 174 4.08 11.46 -1.04
CA LEU A 174 4.22 10.01 -1.15
C LEU A 174 3.01 9.47 -1.89
N ASP A 175 3.22 8.59 -2.86
CA ASP A 175 2.13 7.89 -3.52
C ASP A 175 1.99 6.47 -2.95
N SER A 176 0.77 6.01 -2.69
CA SER A 176 0.55 4.63 -2.26
C SER A 176 -0.84 4.10 -2.62
N SER A 177 -0.91 2.80 -2.90
CA SER A 177 -2.16 2.08 -3.06
C SER A 177 -2.93 1.94 -1.73
N ALA A 178 -2.25 2.01 -0.58
CA ALA A 178 -2.83 1.79 0.74
C ALA A 178 -3.90 2.82 1.12
N VAL A 179 -3.80 4.05 0.59
CA VAL A 179 -4.79 5.10 0.86
C VAL A 179 -5.95 5.10 -0.13
N CYS A 180 -5.89 4.24 -1.16
CA CYS A 180 -6.94 4.14 -2.16
C CYS A 180 -8.21 3.53 -1.57
N PRO A 181 -9.40 4.02 -1.98
CA PRO A 181 -10.64 3.40 -1.57
C PRO A 181 -10.78 2.04 -2.25
N ASP A 182 -11.32 1.08 -1.51
CA ASP A 182 -11.66 -0.25 -2.01
C ASP A 182 -12.52 -0.11 -3.26
N VAL A 183 -12.07 -0.74 -4.35
CA VAL A 183 -12.90 -0.86 -5.54
C VAL A 183 -13.96 -1.88 -5.21
N GLN A 184 -15.15 -1.43 -4.79
CA GLN A 184 -16.32 -2.27 -4.82
C GLN A 184 -16.58 -2.65 -6.26
N SER A 185 -16.10 -3.83 -6.67
CA SER A 185 -16.49 -4.48 -7.91
C SER A 185 -17.99 -4.78 -7.81
N LYS A 186 -18.82 -3.79 -8.18
CA LYS A 186 -20.26 -3.96 -8.33
C LYS A 186 -20.52 -4.76 -9.59
N LEU A 187 -20.15 -6.04 -9.57
CA LEU A 187 -20.74 -6.99 -10.51
C LEU A 187 -22.22 -7.02 -10.18
N SER A 188 -23.05 -6.59 -11.13
CA SER A 188 -24.50 -6.60 -10.98
C SER A 188 -24.95 -8.01 -10.61
N THR A 189 -25.80 -8.15 -9.58
CA THR A 189 -26.36 -9.44 -9.18
C THR A 189 -26.98 -10.17 -10.39
N GLY A 190 -27.53 -9.43 -11.35
CA GLY A 190 -28.00 -9.97 -12.62
C GLY A 190 -26.89 -10.63 -13.45
N SER A 191 -25.72 -10.00 -13.56
CA SER A 191 -24.56 -10.58 -14.27
C SER A 191 -24.05 -11.84 -13.57
N ILE A 192 -24.05 -11.87 -12.24
CA ILE A 192 -23.66 -13.06 -11.46
C ILE A 192 -24.65 -14.21 -11.73
N LEU A 193 -25.95 -13.94 -11.71
CA LEU A 193 -26.98 -14.96 -11.99
C LEU A 193 -26.89 -15.48 -13.42
N LEU A 194 -26.64 -14.62 -14.40
CA LEU A 194 -26.46 -15.04 -15.80
C LEU A 194 -25.24 -15.93 -15.98
N ILE A 195 -24.11 -15.63 -15.32
CA ILE A 195 -22.92 -16.49 -15.33
C ILE A 195 -23.23 -17.84 -14.69
N MET A 196 -23.89 -17.86 -13.53
CA MET A 196 -24.28 -19.10 -12.86
C MET A 196 -25.26 -19.93 -13.71
N CYS A 197 -26.27 -19.28 -14.32
CA CYS A 197 -27.21 -19.94 -15.21
C CYS A 197 -26.52 -20.52 -16.45
N TRP A 198 -25.57 -19.80 -17.05
CA TRP A 198 -24.80 -20.29 -18.20
C TRP A 198 -23.94 -21.50 -17.80
N VAL A 199 -23.22 -21.45 -16.69
CA VAL A 199 -22.43 -22.59 -16.19
C VAL A 199 -23.32 -23.82 -15.93
N LEU A 200 -24.51 -23.62 -15.36
CA LEU A 200 -25.47 -24.70 -15.11
C LEU A 200 -26.14 -25.22 -16.39
N SER A 201 -26.46 -24.36 -17.36
CA SER A 201 -27.13 -24.73 -18.61
C SER A 201 -26.18 -25.31 -19.65
N SER A 202 -24.90 -24.94 -19.61
CA SER A 202 -23.87 -25.46 -20.52
C SER A 202 -23.39 -26.87 -20.17
N GLY A 203 -23.89 -27.49 -19.09
CA GLY A 203 -23.59 -28.89 -18.80
C GLY A 203 -22.11 -29.17 -18.49
N CYS A 204 -21.29 -28.16 -18.22
CA CYS A 204 -19.98 -28.37 -17.60
C CYS A 204 -20.16 -28.67 -16.10
N LEU A 205 -20.85 -29.77 -15.80
CA LEU A 205 -20.45 -30.55 -14.64
C LEU A 205 -18.98 -30.93 -14.88
N PRO A 206 -18.11 -30.89 -13.86
CA PRO A 206 -16.85 -31.60 -13.92
C PRO A 206 -17.21 -33.08 -13.94
N HIS A 207 -17.41 -33.65 -15.14
CA HIS A 207 -17.34 -35.08 -15.29
C HIS A 207 -15.87 -35.45 -15.07
N TRP A 208 -15.53 -35.75 -13.82
CA TRP A 208 -14.34 -36.49 -13.43
C TRP A 208 -14.43 -37.88 -14.06
N ARG A 209 -14.16 -37.97 -15.36
CA ARG A 209 -13.88 -39.21 -16.07
C ARG A 209 -13.10 -38.90 -17.34
N PHE A 210 -11.85 -38.53 -17.13
CA PHE A 210 -10.78 -39.00 -17.99
C PHE A 210 -9.77 -39.75 -17.10
N PRO A 211 -9.46 -41.02 -17.39
CA PRO A 211 -8.19 -41.58 -16.96
C PRO A 211 -7.11 -40.83 -17.73
N LEU A 212 -6.22 -40.14 -17.02
CA LEU A 212 -4.95 -39.71 -17.59
C LEU A 212 -4.22 -40.96 -18.12
N PRO A 213 -3.58 -40.91 -19.29
CA PRO A 213 -2.18 -41.22 -19.36
C PRO A 213 -1.39 -39.92 -19.12
N ALA A 214 -0.32 -40.07 -18.37
CA ALA A 214 0.56 -39.02 -17.90
C ALA A 214 1.03 -38.06 -19.01
N ALA A 215 1.02 -36.77 -18.71
CA ALA A 215 1.99 -35.83 -19.24
C ALA A 215 2.09 -34.60 -18.32
N ASP A 216 3.17 -34.61 -17.53
CA ASP A 216 3.96 -33.50 -17.01
C ASP A 216 3.49 -32.07 -17.39
N CYS A 217 3.06 -31.28 -16.39
CA CYS A 217 2.93 -29.83 -16.53
C CYS A 217 4.06 -29.14 -15.74
N ARG A 218 5.26 -29.22 -16.32
CA ARG A 218 6.38 -28.33 -16.00
C ARG A 218 6.23 -27.05 -16.82
N SER A 219 6.09 -25.92 -16.11
CA SER A 219 6.58 -24.58 -16.45
C SER A 219 6.18 -23.93 -17.78
N GLN A 220 5.46 -22.80 -17.71
CA GLN A 220 5.80 -21.49 -18.35
C GLN A 220 4.62 -20.52 -18.20
N ARG A 221 4.67 -19.49 -17.33
CA ARG A 221 5.19 -18.14 -17.63
C ARG A 221 5.23 -17.84 -19.14
N TYR A 222 4.29 -17.04 -19.63
CA TYR A 222 4.51 -15.67 -20.12
C TYR A 222 3.17 -15.14 -20.66
N GLY A 223 2.71 -14.02 -20.11
CA GLY A 223 1.64 -13.24 -20.73
C GLY A 223 2.20 -12.50 -21.93
N ALA A 224 1.52 -12.60 -23.08
CA ALA A 224 1.72 -11.72 -24.21
C ALA A 224 0.36 -11.12 -24.59
N VAL A 225 0.31 -9.79 -24.58
CA VAL A 225 -0.81 -9.00 -25.11
C VAL A 225 -0.70 -9.03 -26.64
N PRO A 226 -1.73 -9.42 -27.41
CA PRO A 226 -1.65 -9.33 -28.86
C PRO A 226 -1.85 -7.88 -29.30
N GLN A 227 -0.83 -7.30 -29.92
CA GLN A 227 -0.91 -6.02 -30.62
C GLN A 227 -1.40 -6.30 -32.04
N LEU A 228 -2.59 -5.80 -32.36
CA LEU A 228 -3.30 -6.03 -33.61
C LEU A 228 -3.01 -4.85 -34.57
N ARG A 229 -2.42 -5.12 -35.74
CA ARG A 229 -2.23 -4.12 -36.83
C ARG A 229 -3.25 -4.32 -37.94
N LEU A 230 -3.85 -3.21 -38.39
CA LEU A 230 -4.77 -3.16 -39.53
C LEU A 230 -3.99 -2.93 -40.82
N LEU A 231 -4.00 -3.92 -41.72
CA LEU A 231 -3.64 -3.74 -43.12
C LEU A 231 -4.75 -4.36 -43.98
N GLY A 232 -5.35 -3.55 -44.86
CA GLY A 232 -6.21 -4.06 -45.94
C GLY A 232 -7.54 -4.71 -45.53
N GLY A 233 -8.13 -4.33 -44.38
CA GLY A 233 -9.53 -4.67 -44.08
C GLY A 233 -9.83 -6.07 -43.54
N SER A 234 -8.82 -6.91 -43.25
CA SER A 234 -9.01 -8.16 -42.51
C SER A 234 -7.93 -8.38 -41.45
N TRP A 235 -8.33 -8.89 -40.28
CA TRP A 235 -7.42 -9.25 -39.19
C TRP A 235 -6.80 -10.63 -39.45
N GLN A 236 -5.47 -10.71 -39.56
CA GLN A 236 -4.73 -11.96 -39.61
C GLN A 236 -3.64 -11.97 -38.52
N PRO A 237 -3.45 -13.11 -37.81
CA PRO A 237 -2.36 -13.26 -36.84
C PRO A 237 -1.00 -13.37 -37.55
N ASP A 238 -0.02 -12.60 -37.10
CA ASP A 238 1.36 -12.61 -37.59
C ASP A 238 2.05 -13.92 -37.15
N SER A 239 2.45 -14.76 -38.11
CA SER A 239 3.25 -15.95 -37.87
C SER A 239 4.68 -15.73 -38.39
N GLY A 240 5.48 -14.98 -37.63
CA GLY A 240 6.90 -14.77 -37.90
C GLY A 240 7.74 -15.14 -36.67
N TRP A 241 8.46 -16.25 -36.76
CA TRP A 241 9.47 -16.67 -35.78
C TRP A 241 10.86 -16.30 -36.30
N VAL A 242 11.62 -15.52 -35.53
CA VAL A 242 13.09 -15.51 -35.53
C VAL A 242 13.53 -15.73 -34.09
#